data_AF-A0A2E9VNM9-F1
#
_entry.id   AF-A0A2E9VNM9-F1
#
_cell.length_a   1.000
_cell.length_b   1.000
_cell.length_c   1.000
_cell.angle_alpha   90.00
_cell.angle_beta   90.00
_cell.angle_gamma   90.00
#
_symmetry.space_group_name_H-M   'P 1'
#
loop_
_entity.id
_entity.type
_entity.pdbx_description
1 polymer ?
#
loop_
_entity_poly.entity_id
_entity_poly.type
_entity_poly.pdbx_seq_one_letter_code
_entity_poly.pdbx_strand_id
1 'polypeptide(L)'
;MASVQETRSSSSIDETQFSEGVAAFREAVKPLASLKLSVFLFACGIFLVLAGTLAQVEKDIWDVVASYFRCWVAWIDFQVFFPKTWVPNMQNIPGGFWFPGGWMIGGLMALNLLTAHALRFKVQAKGTRMIWGLVVTALGIIL
;
A
#
# COMPACT_ATOMS: atom_id res chain seq x y z
N MET A 1 -37.10 11.54 -36.92
CA MET A 1 -36.03 12.47 -36.47
C MET A 1 -36.00 12.72 -34.95
N ALA A 2 -37.08 12.49 -34.20
CA ALA A 2 -37.09 12.66 -32.74
C ALA A 2 -36.29 11.60 -31.94
N SER A 3 -36.21 10.35 -32.41
CA SER A 3 -35.50 9.25 -31.72
C SER A 3 -33.98 9.39 -31.67
N VAL A 4 -33.38 10.17 -32.56
CA VAL A 4 -31.92 10.38 -32.61
C VAL A 4 -31.47 11.38 -31.52
N GLN A 5 -32.37 12.25 -31.08
CA GLN A 5 -32.05 13.32 -30.13
C GLN A 5 -32.07 12.82 -28.67
N GLU A 6 -32.97 11.88 -28.35
CA GLU A 6 -33.04 11.21 -27.03
C GLU A 6 -31.78 10.37 -26.75
N THR A 7 -31.33 9.56 -27.72
CA THR A 7 -30.13 8.72 -27.58
C THR A 7 -28.85 9.55 -27.40
N ARG A 8 -28.79 10.76 -27.98
CA ARG A 8 -27.63 11.66 -27.88
C ARG A 8 -27.58 12.39 -26.52
N SER A 9 -28.75 12.66 -25.93
CA SER A 9 -28.86 13.22 -24.57
C SER A 9 -28.36 12.22 -23.53
N SER A 10 -28.81 10.97 -23.59
CA SER A 10 -28.39 9.94 -22.62
C SER A 10 -26.91 9.59 -22.76
N SER A 11 -26.37 9.50 -23.97
CA SER A 11 -24.93 9.22 -24.17
C SER A 11 -24.02 10.37 -23.75
N SER A 12 -24.47 11.63 -23.90
CA SER A 12 -23.68 12.79 -23.48
C SER A 12 -23.53 12.93 -21.96
N ILE A 13 -24.56 12.53 -21.20
CA ILE A 13 -24.55 12.55 -19.73
C ILE A 13 -23.69 11.42 -19.17
N ASP A 14 -23.72 10.24 -19.79
CA ASP A 14 -22.90 9.09 -19.39
C ASP A 14 -21.39 9.34 -19.61
N GLU A 15 -21.02 9.93 -20.76
CA GLU A 15 -19.63 10.29 -21.08
C GLU A 15 -19.06 11.37 -20.15
N THR A 16 -19.85 12.40 -19.80
CA THR A 16 -19.41 13.46 -18.89
C THR A 16 -19.29 12.95 -17.46
N GLN A 17 -20.25 12.18 -16.98
CA GLN A 17 -20.24 11.60 -15.64
C GLN A 17 -19.08 10.61 -15.45
N PHE A 18 -18.78 9.79 -16.46
CA PHE A 18 -17.63 8.90 -16.45
C PHE A 18 -16.30 9.67 -16.41
N SER A 19 -16.16 10.72 -17.23
CA SER A 19 -14.97 11.57 -17.28
C SER A 19 -14.71 12.31 -15.97
N GLU A 20 -15.75 12.87 -15.35
CA GLU A 20 -15.66 13.51 -14.03
C GLU A 20 -15.28 12.51 -12.93
N GLY A 21 -15.87 11.31 -12.94
CA GLY A 21 -15.53 10.25 -12.00
C GLY A 21 -14.06 9.81 -12.11
N VAL A 22 -13.55 9.66 -13.34
CA VAL A 22 -12.15 9.32 -13.60
C VAL A 22 -11.20 10.44 -13.16
N ALA A 23 -11.57 11.70 -13.38
CA ALA A 23 -10.78 12.85 -12.95
C ALA A 23 -10.70 12.95 -11.41
N ALA A 24 -11.85 12.82 -10.72
CA ALA A 24 -11.93 12.85 -9.27
C ALA A 24 -11.15 11.68 -8.63
N PHE A 25 -11.27 10.47 -9.18
CA PHE A 25 -10.47 9.32 -8.75
C PHE A 25 -8.98 9.60 -8.89
N ARG A 26 -8.55 10.06 -10.07
CA ARG A 26 -7.14 10.38 -10.35
C ARG A 26 -6.59 11.42 -9.37
N GLU A 27 -7.38 12.42 -9.01
CA GLU A 27 -6.99 13.43 -8.05
C GLU A 27 -6.85 12.85 -6.63
N ALA A 28 -7.76 11.96 -6.23
CA ALA A 28 -7.73 11.28 -4.94
C ALA A 28 -6.56 10.30 -4.77
N VAL A 29 -6.14 9.57 -5.82
CA VAL A 29 -4.96 8.66 -5.76
C VAL A 29 -3.62 9.36 -5.95
N LYS A 30 -3.60 10.61 -6.44
CA LYS A 30 -2.37 11.39 -6.60
C LYS A 30 -1.52 11.52 -5.32
N PRO A 31 -2.08 11.80 -4.13
CA PRO A 31 -1.29 11.80 -2.88
C PRO A 31 -0.75 10.41 -2.51
N LEU A 32 -1.46 9.33 -2.85
CA LEU A 32 -1.00 7.97 -2.63
C LEU A 32 0.20 7.60 -3.51
N ALA A 33 0.43 8.28 -4.64
CA ALA A 33 1.63 8.10 -5.47
C ALA A 33 2.84 8.93 -5.01
N SER A 34 2.77 9.59 -3.85
CA SER A 34 3.83 10.46 -3.36
C SER A 34 5.08 9.69 -2.93
N LEU A 35 6.25 10.13 -3.41
CA LEU A 35 7.55 9.61 -2.96
C LEU A 35 7.82 9.91 -1.48
N LYS A 36 7.23 10.97 -0.92
CA LYS A 36 7.40 11.30 0.51
C LYS A 36 6.68 10.30 1.39
N LEU A 37 5.53 9.78 0.96
CA LEU A 37 4.78 8.76 1.69
C LEU A 37 5.57 7.45 1.76
N SER A 38 6.15 7.00 0.65
CA SER A 38 6.96 5.77 0.64
C SER A 38 8.20 5.89 1.50
N VAL A 39 8.92 7.02 1.45
CA VAL A 39 10.08 7.26 2.32
C VAL A 39 9.70 7.23 3.79
N PHE A 40 8.57 7.85 4.16
CA PHE A 40 8.07 7.82 5.53
C PHE A 40 7.71 6.40 5.98
N LEU A 41 6.92 5.67 5.19
CA LEU A 41 6.54 4.29 5.50
C LEU A 41 7.75 3.36 5.56
N PHE A 42 8.74 3.55 4.69
CA PHE A 42 9.97 2.79 4.70
C PHE A 42 10.79 3.04 5.96
N ALA A 43 10.89 4.30 6.40
CA ALA A 43 11.51 4.64 7.68
C ALA A 43 10.78 4.00 8.87
N CYS A 44 9.44 4.02 8.87
CA CYS A 44 8.64 3.29 9.86
C CYS A 44 8.89 1.78 9.80
N GLY A 45 9.04 1.20 8.61
CA GLY A 45 9.36 -0.20 8.41
C GLY A 45 10.72 -0.59 8.97
N ILE A 46 11.75 0.24 8.75
CA ILE A 46 13.08 0.05 9.34
C ILE A 46 12.99 0.06 10.87
N PHE A 47 12.26 1.03 11.44
CA PHE A 47 12.08 1.10 12.89
C PHE A 47 11.35 -0.13 13.44
N LEU A 48 10.28 -0.58 12.78
CA LEU A 48 9.53 -1.78 13.19
C LEU A 48 10.40 -3.04 13.12
N VAL A 49 11.23 -3.18 12.07
CA VAL A 49 12.19 -4.29 11.95
C VAL A 49 13.20 -4.25 13.08
N LEU A 50 13.77 -3.07 13.39
CA LEU A 50 14.70 -2.90 14.51
C LEU A 50 14.04 -3.32 15.84
N ALA A 51 12.87 -2.76 16.16
CA ALA A 51 12.14 -3.08 17.37
C ALA A 51 11.77 -4.58 17.45
N GLY A 52 11.35 -5.18 16.33
CA GLY A 52 11.06 -6.61 16.25
C GLY A 52 12.29 -7.48 16.52
N THR A 53 13.45 -7.15 15.92
CA THR A 53 14.69 -7.90 16.16
C THR A 53 15.18 -7.78 17.60
N LEU A 54 15.00 -6.62 18.24
CA LEU A 54 15.30 -6.47 19.67
C LEU A 54 14.33 -7.27 20.54
N ALA A 55 13.05 -7.31 20.18
CA ALA A 55 12.05 -8.07 20.92
C ALA A 55 12.32 -9.59 20.90
N GLN A 56 12.98 -10.10 19.85
CA GLN A 56 13.36 -11.51 19.74
C GLN A 56 14.39 -11.97 20.78
N VAL A 57 15.03 -11.05 21.53
CA VAL A 57 15.91 -11.43 22.64
C VAL A 57 15.11 -12.08 23.79
N GLU A 58 13.87 -11.64 24.00
CA GLU A 58 13.03 -12.09 25.11
C GLU A 58 11.78 -12.86 24.66
N LYS A 59 11.31 -12.64 23.42
CA LYS A 59 10.10 -13.22 22.85
C LYS A 59 10.41 -14.23 21.75
N ASP A 60 9.54 -15.22 21.58
CA ASP A 60 9.63 -16.14 20.45
C ASP A 60 9.39 -15.42 19.11
N ILE A 61 10.01 -15.94 18.05
CA ILE A 61 9.92 -15.37 16.71
C ILE A 61 8.47 -15.31 16.23
N TRP A 62 7.67 -16.34 16.49
CA TRP A 62 6.27 -16.38 16.06
C TRP A 62 5.43 -15.34 16.80
N ASP A 63 5.70 -15.10 18.07
CA ASP A 63 5.03 -14.06 18.85
C ASP A 63 5.37 -12.68 18.30
N VAL A 64 6.64 -12.39 18.02
CA VAL A 64 7.07 -11.12 17.42
C VAL A 64 6.44 -10.94 16.04
N VAL A 65 6.43 -11.98 15.21
CA VAL A 65 5.80 -11.94 13.89
C VAL A 65 4.31 -11.65 14.02
N ALA A 66 3.60 -12.31 14.94
CA ALA A 66 2.17 -12.09 15.15
C ALA A 66 1.85 -10.68 15.67
N SER A 67 2.62 -10.19 16.65
CA SER A 67 2.30 -8.97 17.38
C SER A 67 2.90 -7.68 16.80
N TYR A 68 3.94 -7.76 15.95
CA TYR A 68 4.59 -6.59 15.33
C TYR A 68 4.34 -6.55 13.82
N PHE A 69 4.42 -7.70 13.13
CA PHE A 69 4.38 -7.74 11.66
C PHE A 69 3.03 -8.14 11.08
N ARG A 70 2.33 -9.12 11.67
CA ARG A 70 1.02 -9.62 11.22
C ARG A 70 -0.15 -8.92 11.91
N CYS A 71 0.01 -7.65 12.23
CA CYS A 71 -0.98 -6.80 12.87
C CYS A 71 -1.08 -5.44 12.16
N TRP A 72 -2.20 -4.76 12.36
CA TRP A 72 -2.41 -3.40 11.86
C TRP A 72 -1.77 -2.33 12.75
N VAL A 73 -1.83 -2.55 14.06
CA VAL A 73 -1.20 -1.68 15.07
C VAL A 73 -0.45 -2.59 16.04
N ALA A 74 0.84 -2.31 16.20
CA ALA A 74 1.73 -3.02 17.10
C ALA A 74 1.84 -2.27 18.43
N TRP A 75 1.88 -3.02 19.53
CA TRP A 75 2.26 -2.50 20.83
C TRP A 75 3.74 -2.79 21.05
N ILE A 76 4.56 -1.75 21.21
CA ILE A 76 6.01 -1.88 21.43
C ILE A 76 6.32 -1.53 22.88
N ASP A 77 6.77 -2.52 23.64
CA ASP A 77 7.18 -2.33 25.04
C ASP A 77 8.49 -1.53 25.12
N PHE A 78 8.60 -0.60 26.07
CA PHE A 78 9.83 0.19 26.25
C PHE A 78 11.02 -0.69 26.63
N GLN A 79 10.77 -1.78 27.35
CA GLN A 79 11.76 -2.80 27.72
C GLN A 79 12.56 -3.34 26.51
N VAL A 80 11.95 -3.39 25.32
CA VAL A 80 12.60 -3.89 24.09
C VAL A 80 13.86 -3.09 23.74
N PHE A 81 13.92 -1.80 24.08
CA PHE A 81 15.08 -0.95 23.81
C PHE A 81 16.20 -1.09 24.86
N PHE A 82 15.99 -1.88 25.92
CA PHE A 82 16.93 -2.12 27.01
C PHE A 82 17.17 -3.63 27.23
N PRO A 83 17.72 -4.34 26.24
CA PRO A 83 17.94 -5.78 26.35
C PRO A 83 18.89 -6.10 27.50
N LYS A 84 18.61 -7.22 28.20
CA LYS A 84 19.41 -7.73 29.34
C LYS A 84 20.91 -7.80 29.06
N THR A 85 21.27 -8.11 27.83
CA THR A 85 22.66 -8.22 27.37
C THR A 85 23.41 -6.90 27.38
N TRP A 86 22.71 -5.76 27.24
CA TRP A 86 23.31 -4.43 27.23
C TRP A 86 23.19 -3.73 28.59
N VAL A 87 22.05 -3.90 29.27
CA VAL A 87 21.75 -3.19 30.53
C VAL A 87 21.17 -4.15 31.59
N PRO A 88 22.01 -4.96 32.26
CA PRO A 88 21.54 -5.98 33.20
C PRO A 88 20.80 -5.41 34.42
N ASN A 89 21.17 -4.19 34.84
CA ASN A 89 20.67 -3.57 36.07
C ASN A 89 19.34 -2.82 35.90
N MET A 90 18.87 -2.63 34.67
CA MET A 90 17.65 -1.87 34.38
C MET A 90 16.70 -2.74 33.59
N GLN A 91 15.84 -3.45 34.33
CA GLN A 91 14.93 -4.48 33.83
C GLN A 91 13.53 -4.23 34.38
N ASN A 92 12.51 -4.71 33.66
CA ASN A 92 11.09 -4.53 33.98
C ASN A 92 10.62 -3.07 33.83
N ILE A 93 11.01 -2.41 32.74
CA ILE A 93 10.48 -1.08 32.42
C ILE A 93 9.02 -1.23 32.00
N PRO A 94 8.06 -0.68 32.76
CA PRO A 94 6.65 -0.84 32.44
C PRO A 94 6.23 0.06 31.28
N GLY A 95 5.25 -0.41 30.51
CA GLY A 95 4.60 0.35 29.47
C GLY A 95 5.22 0.20 28.09
N GLY A 96 4.65 0.94 27.16
CA GLY A 96 4.97 0.89 25.74
C GLY A 96 4.15 1.93 24.98
N PHE A 97 4.24 1.88 23.66
CA PHE A 97 3.48 2.77 22.79
C PHE A 97 2.93 2.03 21.59
N TRP A 98 1.86 2.59 21.01
CA TRP A 98 1.26 2.10 19.78
C TRP A 98 2.04 2.58 18.57
N PHE A 99 2.36 1.66 17.68
CA PHE A 99 3.07 1.93 16.44
C PHE A 99 2.34 1.28 15.26
N PRO A 100 2.39 1.86 14.04
CA PRO A 100 1.87 1.20 12.84
C PRO A 100 2.49 -0.20 12.65
N GLY A 101 1.65 -1.22 12.59
CA GLY A 101 2.08 -2.61 12.43
C GLY A 101 2.48 -2.95 10.99
N GLY A 102 3.06 -4.13 10.80
CA GLY A 102 3.61 -4.55 9.51
C GLY A 102 2.57 -4.64 8.39
N TRP A 103 1.33 -5.05 8.67
CA TRP A 103 0.27 -5.07 7.65
C TRP A 103 -0.10 -3.66 7.18
N MET A 104 -0.14 -2.69 8.10
CA MET A 104 -0.47 -1.32 7.73
C MET A 104 0.66 -0.67 6.93
N ILE A 105 1.91 -0.80 7.40
CA ILE A 105 3.07 -0.23 6.70
C ILE A 105 3.23 -0.89 5.32
N GLY A 106 3.26 -2.22 5.28
CA GLY A 106 3.42 -2.99 4.04
C GLY A 106 2.28 -2.78 3.06
N GLY A 107 1.03 -2.77 3.55
CA GLY A 107 -0.16 -2.52 2.73
C GLY A 107 -0.16 -1.11 2.12
N LEU A 108 0.17 -0.07 2.90
CA LEU A 108 0.27 1.29 2.40
C LEU A 108 1.43 1.47 1.41
N MET A 109 2.58 0.81 1.65
CA MET A 109 3.68 0.81 0.70
C MET A 109 3.31 0.13 -0.61
N ALA A 110 2.67 -1.04 -0.55
CA ALA A 110 2.21 -1.76 -1.74
C ALA A 110 1.23 -0.90 -2.54
N LEU A 111 0.25 -0.29 -1.86
CA LEU A 111 -0.72 0.60 -2.49
C LEU A 111 -0.05 1.83 -3.13
N ASN A 112 0.91 2.45 -2.44
CA ASN A 112 1.69 3.56 -2.97
C ASN A 112 2.43 3.17 -4.26
N LEU A 113 3.14 2.04 -4.24
CA LEU A 113 3.92 1.56 -5.38
C LEU A 113 3.01 1.23 -6.57
N LEU A 114 1.90 0.54 -6.33
CA LEU A 114 0.90 0.22 -7.35
C LEU A 114 0.34 1.49 -7.99
N THR A 115 -0.01 2.48 -7.16
CA THR A 115 -0.56 3.76 -7.65
C THR A 115 0.47 4.54 -8.45
N ALA A 116 1.72 4.62 -7.98
CA ALA A 116 2.81 5.30 -8.68
C ALA A 116 3.09 4.67 -10.05
N HIS A 117 3.08 3.34 -10.14
CA HIS A 117 3.23 2.63 -11.41
C HIS A 117 2.01 2.84 -12.32
N ALA A 118 0.79 2.68 -11.79
CA ALA A 118 -0.43 2.86 -12.55
C ALA A 118 -0.54 4.26 -13.18
N LEU A 119 -0.17 5.32 -12.44
CA LEU A 119 -0.20 6.69 -12.97
C LEU A 119 0.92 6.98 -13.97
N ARG A 120 2.04 6.25 -13.91
CA ARG A 120 3.18 6.44 -14.80
C ARG A 120 3.02 5.68 -16.12
N PHE A 121 2.35 4.53 -16.12
CA PHE A 121 2.14 3.74 -17.33
C PHE A 121 1.05 4.36 -18.22
N LYS A 122 1.47 5.06 -19.27
CA LYS A 122 0.60 5.47 -20.37
C LYS A 122 0.55 4.34 -21.39
N VAL A 123 -0.64 3.79 -21.65
CA VAL A 123 -0.83 2.81 -22.74
C VAL A 123 -0.42 3.46 -24.06
N GLN A 124 0.70 3.00 -24.63
CA GLN A 124 1.27 3.54 -25.87
C GLN A 124 0.65 2.94 -27.13
N ALA A 125 0.03 1.74 -27.03
CA ALA A 125 -0.57 1.06 -28.18
C ALA A 125 -1.97 1.62 -28.47
N LYS A 126 -2.21 1.98 -29.74
CA LYS A 126 -3.53 2.35 -30.26
C LYS A 126 -3.94 1.41 -31.40
N GLY A 127 -5.24 1.20 -31.56
CA GLY A 127 -5.82 0.41 -32.66
C GLY A 127 -5.43 -1.07 -32.62
N THR A 128 -5.20 -1.66 -33.78
CA THR A 128 -4.95 -3.10 -33.99
C THR A 128 -3.79 -3.65 -33.16
N ARG A 129 -2.78 -2.80 -32.86
CA ARG A 129 -1.60 -3.20 -32.08
C ARG A 129 -1.91 -3.46 -30.61
N MET A 130 -2.95 -2.82 -30.03
CA MET A 130 -3.42 -3.08 -28.67
C MET A 130 -4.13 -4.44 -28.60
N ILE A 131 -4.99 -4.72 -29.57
CA ILE A 131 -5.80 -5.96 -29.62
C ILE A 131 -4.88 -7.18 -29.71
N TRP A 132 -3.88 -7.15 -30.60
CA TRP A 132 -2.90 -8.23 -30.69
C TRP A 132 -2.11 -8.42 -29.39
N GLY A 133 -1.74 -7.32 -28.72
CA GLY A 133 -1.10 -7.39 -27.41
C GLY A 133 -1.99 -8.11 -26.38
N LEU A 134 -3.27 -7.75 -26.33
CA LEU A 134 -4.24 -8.33 -25.39
C LEU A 134 -4.52 -9.82 -25.69
N VAL A 135 -4.63 -10.18 -26.98
CA VAL A 135 -4.78 -11.57 -27.43
C VAL A 135 -3.57 -12.42 -27.02
N VAL A 136 -2.34 -11.93 -27.24
CA VAL A 136 -1.12 -12.64 -26.84
C VAL A 136 -1.05 -12.81 -25.32
N THR A 137 -1.40 -11.78 -24.54
CA THR A 137 -1.43 -11.89 -23.07
C THR A 137 -2.48 -12.90 -22.60
N ALA A 138 -3.69 -12.89 -23.17
CA ALA A 138 -4.75 -13.83 -22.80
C ALA A 138 -4.38 -15.28 -23.13
N LEU A 139 -3.78 -15.52 -24.30
CA LEU A 139 -3.28 -16.85 -24.67
C LEU A 139 -2.19 -17.33 -23.69
N GLY A 140 -1.28 -16.44 -23.28
CA GLY A 140 -0.25 -16.77 -22.30
C GLY A 140 -0.77 -17.03 -20.88
N ILE A 141 -1.95 -16.53 -20.50
CA ILE A 141 -2.58 -16.82 -19.21
C ILE A 141 -3.32 -18.17 -19.24
N ILE A 142 -3.81 -18.57 -20.43
CA ILE A 142 -4.60 -19.79 -20.63
C ILE A 142 -3.71 -21.04 -20.79
N LEU A 143 -2.49 -20.88 -21.34
CA LEU A 143 -1.51 -21.95 -21.53
C LEU A 143 -0.79 -22.29 -20.21
#